data_AF-K5C931-F1
#
_entry.id   AF-K5C931-F1
#
_cell.length_a   1.000
_cell.length_b   1.000
_cell.length_c   1.000
_cell.angle_alpha   90.00
_cell.angle_beta   90.00
_cell.angle_gamma   90.00
#
_symmetry.space_group_name_H-M   'P 1'
#
loop_
_entity.id
_entity.type
_entity.pdbx_description
1 polymer ?
#
loop_
_entity_poly.entity_id
_entity_poly.type
_entity_poly.pdbx_seq_one_letter_code
_entity_poly.pdbx_strand_id
1 'polypeptide(L)'
;MLNHPPLIRMEAHSIAPLDHRIAKYTIPAEAFRVPGPYRLSVRMRSRTEPMYFMRQINSTPDMIRRMNERMIDICHGSHTFMVR
;
A
#
# COMPACT_ATOMS: atom_id res chain seq x y z
N MET A 1 -20.85 9.02 16.22
CA MET A 1 -20.83 7.60 15.80
C MET A 1 -19.40 7.21 15.47
N LEU A 2 -18.70 6.54 16.39
CA LEU A 2 -17.48 5.81 16.08
C LEU A 2 -17.92 4.40 15.67
N ASN A 3 -17.97 4.11 14.36
CA ASN A 3 -18.34 2.77 13.87
C ASN A 3 -17.18 1.77 13.94
N HIS A 4 -16.21 1.97 14.84
CA HIS A 4 -15.10 1.06 15.05
C HIS A 4 -14.94 0.74 16.54
N PRO A 5 -14.64 -0.51 16.91
CA PRO A 5 -14.42 -0.91 18.29
C PRO A 5 -13.29 -0.08 18.93
N PRO A 6 -13.42 0.31 20.22
CA PRO A 6 -12.34 0.99 20.93
C PRO A 6 -11.09 0.11 20.95
N LEU A 7 -9.91 0.73 20.79
CA LEU A 7 -8.58 0.12 20.63
C LEU A 7 -8.20 -0.38 19.22
N ILE A 8 -9.09 -0.32 18.22
CA ILE A 8 -8.73 -0.64 16.83
C ILE A 8 -8.36 0.66 16.10
N ARG A 9 -7.06 0.88 15.85
CA ARG A 9 -6.62 1.93 14.92
C ARG A 9 -6.92 1.46 13.49
N MET A 10 -7.82 2.14 12.80
CA MET A 10 -8.05 1.97 11.35
C MET A 10 -6.78 2.28 10.52
N GLU A 11 -5.82 2.98 11.12
CA GLU A 11 -4.59 3.55 10.54
C GLU A 11 -3.34 2.65 10.61
N ALA A 12 -3.39 1.48 11.23
CA ALA A 12 -2.18 0.77 11.69
C ALA A 12 -1.24 0.25 10.57
N HIS A 13 -1.55 0.48 9.30
CA HIS A 13 -0.74 0.08 8.15
C HIS A 13 -0.31 1.24 7.24
N SER A 14 -0.73 2.47 7.54
CA SER A 14 -0.32 3.65 6.79
C SER A 14 1.11 4.06 7.15
N ILE A 15 1.93 4.39 6.15
CA ILE A 15 3.24 5.01 6.37
C ILE A 15 3.01 6.51 6.49
N ALA A 16 3.54 7.15 7.53
CA ALA A 16 3.36 8.57 7.75
C ALA A 16 4.00 9.42 6.63
N PRO A 17 3.59 10.69 6.46
CA PRO A 17 4.23 11.58 5.48
C PRO A 17 5.73 11.69 5.73
N LEU A 18 6.54 11.55 4.65
CA LEU A 18 8.01 11.55 4.67
C LEU A 18 8.65 10.37 5.42
N ASP A 19 7.85 9.45 5.94
CA ASP A 19 8.33 8.25 6.61
C ASP A 19 8.57 7.11 5.60
N HIS A 20 9.28 6.08 6.04
CA HIS A 20 9.56 4.91 5.25
C HIS A 20 9.39 3.64 6.09
N ARG A 21 9.04 2.53 5.42
CA ARG A 21 8.93 1.23 6.06
C ARG A 21 9.73 0.20 5.28
N ILE A 22 10.65 -0.47 5.98
CA ILE A 22 11.35 -1.63 5.44
C ILE A 22 10.47 -2.85 5.70
N ALA A 23 9.96 -3.46 4.63
CA ALA A 23 9.18 -4.70 4.73
C ALA A 23 10.12 -5.87 5.03
N LYS A 24 9.99 -6.44 6.24
CA LYS A 24 10.64 -7.71 6.60
C LYS A 24 9.72 -8.85 6.19
N TYR A 25 10.17 -9.71 5.30
CA TYR A 25 9.44 -10.90 4.87
C TYR A 25 10.41 -12.04 4.64
N THR A 26 9.93 -13.25 4.83
CA THR A 26 10.65 -14.49 4.54
C THR A 26 9.76 -15.33 3.65
N ILE A 27 10.26 -15.75 2.50
CA ILE A 27 9.53 -16.65 1.60
C ILE A 27 9.89 -18.08 2.01
N PRO A 28 8.90 -18.96 2.29
CA PRO A 28 9.19 -20.33 2.67
C PRO A 28 9.89 -21.08 1.53
N ALA A 29 10.87 -21.91 1.87
CA ALA A 29 11.63 -22.70 0.89
C ALA A 29 10.71 -23.63 0.06
N GLU A 30 9.62 -24.11 0.66
CA GLU A 30 8.60 -24.95 0.03
C GLU A 30 7.91 -24.31 -1.18
N ALA A 31 7.98 -22.98 -1.32
CA ALA A 31 7.46 -22.25 -2.47
C ALA A 31 8.36 -22.40 -3.72
N PHE A 32 9.60 -22.87 -3.55
CA PHE A 32 10.61 -22.99 -4.60
C PHE A 32 10.88 -24.46 -4.94
N ARG A 33 9.87 -25.17 -5.44
CA ARG A 33 9.96 -26.62 -5.69
C ARG A 33 10.68 -27.00 -6.98
N VAL A 34 10.71 -26.07 -7.94
CA VAL A 34 11.25 -26.31 -9.28
C VAL A 34 12.40 -25.33 -9.50
N PRO A 35 13.58 -25.80 -9.97
CA PRO A 35 14.67 -24.91 -10.33
C PRO A 35 14.27 -24.03 -11.51
N GLY A 36 14.66 -22.75 -11.47
CA GLY A 36 14.31 -21.79 -12.51
C GLY A 36 14.18 -20.35 -12.04
N PRO A 37 13.72 -19.46 -12.94
CA PRO A 37 13.54 -18.05 -12.63
C PRO A 37 12.25 -17.81 -11.82
N TYR A 38 12.39 -17.17 -10.67
CA TYR A 38 11.27 -16.70 -9.85
C TYR A 38 11.22 -15.18 -9.87
N ARG A 39 10.01 -14.62 -9.93
CA ARG A 39 9.77 -13.17 -9.90
C ARG A 39 9.10 -12.77 -8.60
N LEU A 40 9.82 -12.02 -7.78
CA LEU A 40 9.27 -11.32 -6.64
C LEU A 40 8.63 -10.02 -7.13
N SER A 41 7.34 -9.84 -6.89
CA SER A 41 6.62 -8.59 -7.17
C SER A 41 6.14 -7.97 -5.88
N VAL A 42 6.40 -6.68 -5.69
CA VAL A 42 5.90 -5.91 -4.57
C VAL A 42 4.73 -5.09 -5.07
N ARG A 43 3.61 -5.08 -4.33
CA ARG A 43 2.43 -4.25 -4.63
C ARG A 43 2.13 -3.31 -3.47
N MET A 44 2.40 -2.03 -3.67
CA MET A 44 2.10 -0.94 -2.73
C MET A 44 0.74 -0.38 -3.08
N ARG A 45 -0.18 -0.40 -2.12
CA ARG A 45 -1.52 0.20 -2.30
C ARG A 45 -1.58 1.53 -1.59
N SER A 46 -1.79 2.60 -2.35
CA SER A 46 -2.18 3.89 -1.78
C SER A 46 -3.65 3.81 -1.36
N ARG A 47 -3.92 3.96 -0.06
CA ARG A 47 -5.28 4.10 0.48
C ARG A 47 -5.43 5.55 0.88
N THR A 48 -5.96 6.37 -0.02
CA THR A 48 -6.28 7.76 0.33
C THR A 48 -7.49 7.79 1.24
N GLU A 49 -7.54 8.80 2.11
CA GLU A 49 -8.75 9.16 2.86
C GLU A 49 -9.97 9.24 1.92
N PRO A 50 -11.16 8.85 2.37
CA PRO A 50 -12.35 8.93 1.53
C PRO A 50 -12.68 10.36 1.08
N MET A 51 -13.20 10.50 -0.13
CA MET A 51 -13.49 11.81 -0.72
C MET A 51 -14.49 12.67 0.05
N TYR A 52 -15.37 12.06 0.84
CA TYR A 52 -16.29 12.80 1.71
C TYR A 52 -15.54 13.62 2.77
N PHE A 53 -14.37 13.17 3.24
CA PHE A 53 -13.59 13.87 4.25
C PHE A 53 -12.99 15.15 3.67
N MET A 54 -12.46 15.08 2.45
CA MET A 54 -11.98 16.27 1.72
C MET A 54 -13.08 17.32 1.52
N ARG A 55 -14.32 16.87 1.21
CA ARG A 55 -15.48 17.76 1.10
C ARG A 55 -15.86 18.37 2.44
N GLN A 56 -15.76 17.62 3.53
CA GLN A 56 -16.08 18.10 4.88
C GLN A 56 -15.14 19.23 5.34
N ILE A 57 -13.86 19.17 4.96
CA ILE A 57 -12.86 20.21 5.29
C ILE A 57 -12.79 21.34 4.26
N ASN A 58 -13.78 21.44 3.34
CA ASN A 58 -13.81 22.44 2.25
C ASN A 58 -12.56 22.44 1.35
N SER A 59 -12.04 21.26 1.01
CA SER A 59 -10.90 21.14 0.08
C SER A 59 -11.23 21.67 -1.32
N THR A 60 -10.23 22.21 -2.02
CA THR A 60 -10.42 22.70 -3.38
C THR A 60 -10.66 21.57 -4.39
N PRO A 61 -11.35 21.83 -5.52
CA PRO A 61 -11.53 20.84 -6.58
C PRO A 61 -10.20 20.25 -7.09
N ASP A 62 -9.12 21.05 -7.14
CA ASP A 62 -7.80 20.58 -7.53
C ASP A 62 -7.17 19.63 -6.51
N MET A 63 -7.37 19.85 -5.20
CA MET A 63 -6.90 18.93 -4.17
C MET A 63 -7.59 17.57 -4.29
N ILE A 64 -8.91 17.57 -4.53
CA ILE A 64 -9.72 16.36 -4.76
C ILE A 64 -9.21 15.65 -6.03
N ARG A 65 -9.02 16.37 -7.13
CA ARG A 65 -8.50 15.79 -8.37
C ARG A 65 -7.13 15.13 -8.17
N ARG A 66 -6.18 15.84 -7.56
CA ARG A 66 -4.83 15.32 -7.26
C ARG A 66 -4.85 14.07 -6.37
N MET A 67 -5.78 13.99 -5.43
CA MET A 67 -5.91 12.83 -4.55
C MET A 67 -6.47 11.62 -5.31
N ASN A 68 -7.49 11.79 -6.15
CA ASN A 68 -8.02 10.74 -7.03
C ASN A 68 -6.96 10.20 -8.00
N GLU A 69 -6.18 11.08 -8.62
CA GLU A 69 -5.11 10.69 -9.56
C GLU A 69 -4.03 9.84 -8.87
N ARG A 70 -3.78 10.06 -7.57
CA ARG A 70 -2.83 9.30 -6.75
C ARG A 70 -3.39 8.01 -6.13
N MET A 71 -4.68 7.71 -6.30
CA MET A 71 -5.28 6.44 -5.86
C MET A 71 -4.90 5.26 -6.77
N ILE A 72 -4.39 5.53 -7.97
CA ILE A 72 -4.03 4.50 -8.93
C ILE A 72 -2.81 3.72 -8.39
N ASP A 73 -2.97 2.40 -8.34
CA ASP A 73 -2.04 1.42 -7.80
C ASP A 73 -0.78 1.33 -8.67
N ILE A 74 0.24 2.12 -8.36
CA ILE A 74 1.51 2.11 -9.08
C ILE A 74 2.50 1.32 -8.24
N CYS A 75 2.78 0.09 -8.66
CA CYS A 75 3.90 -0.66 -8.13
C CYS A 75 4.67 -1.33 -9.25
N HIS A 76 5.83 -0.76 -9.60
CA HIS A 76 6.70 -1.24 -10.68
C HIS A 76 7.92 -2.03 -10.16
N GLY A 77 8.01 -2.26 -8.85
CA GLY A 77 9.11 -3.02 -8.26
C GLY A 77 8.93 -4.52 -8.45
N SER A 78 9.61 -5.09 -9.44
CA SER A 78 9.77 -6.54 -9.55
C SER A 78 11.24 -6.92 -9.66
N HIS A 79 11.62 -7.97 -8.95
CA HIS A 79 12.97 -8.52 -8.97
C HIS A 79 12.93 -9.99 -9.35
N THR A 80 13.76 -10.40 -10.30
CA THR A 80 13.86 -11.78 -10.76
C THR A 80 15.15 -12.40 -10.21
N PHE A 81 15.04 -13.60 -9.65
CA PHE A 81 16.18 -14.37 -9.15
C PHE A 81 16.08 -15.83 -9.55
N MET A 82 17.22 -16.53 -9.56
CA MET A 82 17.31 -17.94 -9.94
C MET A 82 17.34 -18.83 -8.71
N VAL A 83 16.53 -19.88 -8.72
CA VAL A 83 16.62 -21.00 -7.77
C VAL A 83 17.30 -22.17 -8.49
N ARG A 84 18.33 -22.73 -7.85
CA ARG A 84 19.09 -23.90 -8.32
C ARG A 84 18.58 -25.17 -7.68
#